data_AF-A0A5S9QAC9-F1
#
_entry.id   AF-A0A5S9QAC9-F1
#
_cell.length_a   1.000
_cell.length_b   1.000
_cell.length_c   1.000
_cell.angle_alpha   90.00
_cell.angle_beta   90.00
_cell.angle_gamma   90.00
#
_symmetry.space_group_name_H-M   'P 1'
#
loop_
_entity.id
_entity.type
_entity.pdbx_description
1 polymer ?
#
loop_
_entity_poly.entity_id
_entity_poly.type
_entity_poly.pdbx_seq_one_letter_code
_entity_poly.pdbx_strand_id
1 'polypeptide(L)'
;MLSPLKAALFLLLTLTGIGLAWYASEQSLLLPQQARSTAQTPSTTNQFVDAKITATAHVVDASQLSTTAPSAPPSAPTKPSATNNAEHTEATPTAWCRPTSRLGKLESAKKQTVYTWVDADGRKHFSDQAPGRKNAAKGGTDTQTLELEKQQERFALTLHQHGDDMPAFFQSNLRARIHKAYDVLADFIDPEQLQKVAVNLHLFDQRSQYQTFMNKHTQGLSPASVGFHNSRDNIAAALNLSDKQLVTTSLHEAVHVMNAGMFGYLPRWLNEGIAEYLEDMEVSGQSVRVPAPHAHKMRYLQHSPIGIAQLIQSTGHDWRSQQMQAYYAHSQALVFYLQSSPEGRRWLSTYLNQQALNPCQTINIGLHVEKHYSGGVTAMQQGFTQWAQTQPPAHQY
;
A
#
# COMPACT_ATOMS: atom_id res chain seq x y z
N MET A 1 31.94 26.57 51.94
CA MET A 1 31.44 25.97 53.20
C MET A 1 30.35 26.89 53.75
N LEU A 2 29.32 26.29 54.37
CA LEU A 2 28.13 26.87 55.04
C LEU A 2 26.83 26.94 54.22
N SER A 3 26.08 25.84 54.30
CA SER A 3 24.63 25.78 54.60
C SER A 3 24.50 25.57 56.14
N PRO A 4 23.34 25.50 56.86
CA PRO A 4 21.92 25.48 56.43
C PRO A 4 20.85 26.17 57.37
N LEU A 5 19.59 26.18 56.87
CA LEU A 5 18.28 25.88 57.50
C LEU A 5 17.62 26.68 58.68
N LYS A 6 16.27 26.77 58.52
CA LYS A 6 15.12 26.68 59.49
C LYS A 6 14.69 27.97 60.21
N ALA A 7 13.41 28.30 60.46
CA ALA A 7 12.08 27.63 60.39
C ALA A 7 10.96 28.71 60.45
N ALA A 8 9.83 28.61 59.71
CA ALA A 8 8.47 28.14 60.10
C ALA A 8 7.66 29.14 61.00
N LEU A 9 6.32 29.32 61.02
CA LEU A 9 5.11 28.65 60.51
C LEU A 9 3.86 29.54 60.88
N PHE A 10 2.66 29.19 60.35
CA PHE A 10 1.25 29.52 60.74
C PHE A 10 0.49 30.59 59.91
N LEU A 11 -0.80 30.47 59.50
CA LEU A 11 -1.83 29.40 59.40
C LEU A 11 -3.15 30.01 58.83
N LEU A 12 -4.05 29.14 58.32
CA LEU A 12 -5.51 29.29 58.05
C LEU A 12 -5.99 30.12 56.83
N LEU A 13 -7.16 29.91 56.20
CA LEU A 13 -8.12 28.82 55.91
C LEU A 13 -9.41 29.53 55.39
N THR A 14 -10.02 29.08 54.27
CA THR A 14 -11.48 28.99 53.93
C THR A 14 -11.62 28.98 52.39
N LEU A 15 -12.01 27.91 51.66
CA LEU A 15 -13.23 27.07 51.56
C LEU A 15 -14.48 27.70 50.91
N THR A 16 -15.11 26.88 50.03
CA THR A 16 -16.43 26.95 49.35
C THR A 16 -16.44 27.56 47.93
N GLY A 17 -17.07 26.99 46.89
CA GLY A 17 -17.89 25.78 46.73
C GLY A 17 -18.61 25.78 45.36
N ILE A 18 -18.47 24.67 44.63
CA ILE A 18 -19.43 23.89 43.80
C ILE A 18 -20.65 24.60 43.14
N GLY A 19 -20.90 24.33 41.85
CA GLY A 19 -22.23 24.42 41.24
C GLY A 19 -22.30 24.09 39.73
N LEU A 20 -22.86 22.93 39.39
CA LEU A 20 -23.16 22.40 38.04
C LEU A 20 -24.48 22.97 37.45
N ALA A 21 -24.60 22.88 36.12
CA ALA A 21 -25.79 22.55 35.31
C ALA A 21 -26.36 23.60 34.32
N TRP A 22 -26.20 23.28 33.03
CA TRP A 22 -27.19 23.20 31.93
C TRP A 22 -28.49 24.05 31.99
N TYR A 23 -28.80 24.84 30.95
CA TYR A 23 -29.76 24.51 29.86
C TYR A 23 -29.95 25.67 28.83
N ALA A 24 -30.08 25.27 27.55
CA ALA A 24 -30.74 25.88 26.37
C ALA A 24 -30.57 27.35 25.94
N SER A 25 -30.26 27.51 24.64
CA SER A 25 -31.11 28.30 23.73
C SER A 25 -30.98 27.80 22.28
N GLU A 26 -32.09 27.26 21.74
CA GLU A 26 -32.32 27.06 20.31
C GLU A 26 -32.67 28.40 19.64
N GLN A 27 -32.19 28.61 18.40
CA GLN A 27 -32.96 29.29 17.34
C GLN A 27 -32.35 29.00 15.94
N SER A 28 -32.99 28.05 15.27
CA SER A 28 -33.40 28.02 13.85
C SER A 28 -32.76 28.98 12.83
N LEU A 29 -32.21 28.42 11.75
CA LEU A 29 -32.31 28.96 10.38
C LEU A 29 -32.27 27.85 9.32
N LEU A 30 -33.49 27.46 8.94
CA LEU A 30 -34.02 26.96 7.67
C LEU A 30 -33.03 26.65 6.52
N LEU A 31 -33.00 25.38 6.09
CA LEU A 31 -32.63 24.96 4.73
C LEU A 31 -33.85 24.26 4.09
N PRO A 32 -34.24 24.60 2.85
CA PRO A 32 -35.40 24.01 2.21
C PRO A 32 -35.11 22.60 1.66
N GLN A 33 -36.02 21.68 1.98
CA GLN A 33 -36.14 20.38 1.32
C GLN A 33 -36.50 20.57 -0.16
N GLN A 34 -35.73 19.96 -1.07
CA GLN A 34 -36.17 19.73 -2.44
C GLN A 34 -36.29 18.23 -2.72
N ALA A 35 -37.56 17.84 -2.83
CA ALA A 35 -38.17 16.82 -3.69
C ALA A 35 -37.28 15.68 -4.23
N ARG A 36 -37.61 14.47 -3.76
CA ARG A 36 -37.45 13.22 -4.51
C ARG A 36 -38.23 13.33 -5.82
N SER A 37 -37.53 13.31 -6.95
CA SER A 37 -38.10 13.00 -8.25
C SER A 37 -37.81 11.54 -8.58
N THR A 38 -38.87 10.74 -8.63
CA THR A 38 -38.90 9.41 -9.22
C THR A 38 -38.81 9.54 -10.74
N ALA A 39 -37.67 9.17 -11.32
CA ALA A 39 -37.56 8.93 -12.75
C ALA A 39 -37.20 7.45 -12.97
N GLN A 40 -38.22 6.68 -13.34
CA GLN A 40 -38.08 5.35 -13.92
C GLN A 40 -37.45 5.48 -15.30
N THR A 41 -36.29 4.86 -15.51
CA THR A 41 -35.77 4.56 -16.85
C THR A 41 -36.15 3.14 -17.26
N PRO A 42 -36.47 2.89 -18.54
CA PRO A 42 -37.06 1.62 -18.98
C PRO A 42 -36.02 0.52 -19.12
N SER A 43 -36.36 -0.66 -18.60
CA SER A 43 -35.69 -1.92 -18.87
C SER A 43 -35.99 -2.38 -20.30
N THR A 44 -35.00 -2.33 -21.18
CA THR A 44 -35.02 -3.05 -22.46
C THR A 44 -34.60 -4.50 -22.22
N THR A 45 -35.60 -5.38 -22.15
CA THR A 45 -35.47 -6.83 -22.18
C THR A 45 -35.05 -7.28 -23.57
N ASN A 46 -33.82 -7.78 -23.73
CA ASN A 46 -33.44 -8.57 -24.90
C ASN A 46 -33.69 -10.05 -24.60
N GLN A 47 -34.70 -10.59 -25.29
CA GLN A 47 -34.95 -12.00 -25.45
C GLN A 47 -33.77 -12.64 -26.20
N PHE A 48 -33.15 -13.65 -25.59
CA PHE A 48 -32.40 -14.66 -26.32
C PHE A 48 -33.01 -16.03 -26.05
N VAL A 49 -33.04 -16.79 -27.13
CA VAL A 49 -33.95 -17.87 -27.45
C VAL A 49 -33.48 -19.18 -26.83
N ASP A 50 -34.44 -19.99 -26.39
CA ASP A 50 -34.26 -21.37 -25.92
C ASP A 50 -33.49 -22.24 -26.92
N ALA A 51 -32.37 -22.81 -26.47
CA ALA A 51 -31.76 -23.98 -27.08
C ALA A 51 -31.62 -25.08 -26.02
N LYS A 52 -32.58 -26.01 -26.03
CA LYS A 52 -32.49 -27.30 -25.34
C LYS A 52 -31.30 -28.08 -25.89
N ILE A 53 -30.29 -28.33 -25.05
CA ILE A 53 -29.32 -29.40 -25.27
C ILE A 53 -29.48 -30.40 -24.12
N THR A 54 -30.06 -31.55 -24.48
CA THR A 54 -30.18 -32.74 -23.66
C THR A 54 -28.82 -33.42 -23.60
N ALA A 55 -28.22 -33.53 -22.41
CA ALA A 55 -27.05 -34.37 -22.18
C ALA A 55 -27.40 -35.45 -21.15
N THR A 56 -27.35 -36.68 -21.63
CA THR A 56 -27.62 -37.97 -21.00
C THR A 56 -26.64 -38.25 -19.87
N ALA A 57 -27.16 -38.50 -18.66
CA ALA A 57 -26.38 -39.01 -17.54
C ALA A 57 -26.17 -40.52 -17.70
N HIS A 58 -24.92 -40.95 -17.82
CA HIS A 58 -24.56 -42.37 -17.68
C HIS A 58 -24.51 -42.73 -16.20
N VAL A 59 -25.51 -43.51 -15.79
CA VAL A 59 -25.50 -44.29 -14.56
C VAL A 59 -24.53 -45.46 -14.76
N VAL A 60 -23.54 -45.58 -13.88
CA VAL A 60 -22.70 -46.80 -13.80
C VAL A 60 -23.05 -47.51 -12.50
N ASP A 61 -23.35 -48.79 -12.69
CA ASP A 61 -23.86 -49.79 -11.76
C ASP A 61 -22.93 -50.02 -10.57
N ALA A 62 -23.52 -49.98 -9.38
CA ALA A 62 -22.91 -50.30 -8.10
C ALA A 62 -23.34 -51.72 -7.70
N SER A 63 -22.63 -52.73 -8.19
CA SER A 63 -22.72 -54.09 -7.63
C SER A 63 -21.53 -54.94 -8.03
N GLN A 64 -20.51 -55.00 -7.17
CA GLN A 64 -19.81 -56.23 -6.77
C GLN A 64 -19.02 -55.96 -5.48
N LEU A 65 -19.41 -56.67 -4.42
CA LEU A 65 -18.77 -56.72 -3.10
C LEU A 65 -17.44 -57.49 -3.18
N SER A 66 -16.46 -57.11 -2.36
CA SER A 66 -16.06 -57.96 -1.22
C SER A 66 -15.09 -57.26 -0.26
N THR A 67 -15.26 -57.68 0.99
CA THR A 67 -14.75 -57.26 2.30
C THR A 67 -13.23 -57.27 2.50
N THR A 68 -12.70 -56.21 3.11
CA THR A 68 -11.70 -56.24 4.20
C THR A 68 -11.63 -54.86 4.87
N ALA A 69 -11.58 -54.81 6.20
CA ALA A 69 -11.33 -53.61 7.01
C ALA A 69 -10.48 -54.00 8.22
N PRO A 70 -9.76 -53.08 8.89
CA PRO A 70 -9.16 -51.84 8.40
C PRO A 70 -7.66 -51.77 8.71
N SER A 71 -6.84 -51.25 7.78
CA SER A 71 -5.55 -50.66 8.14
C SER A 71 -5.67 -49.14 8.02
N ALA A 72 -5.13 -48.44 9.02
CA ALA A 72 -5.22 -46.99 9.16
C ALA A 72 -4.84 -46.29 7.85
N PRO A 73 -5.57 -45.25 7.42
CA PRO A 73 -5.25 -44.57 6.18
C PRO A 73 -3.87 -43.90 6.33
N PRO A 74 -2.93 -44.13 5.39
CA PRO A 74 -1.75 -43.29 5.32
C PRO A 74 -2.23 -41.86 5.07
N SER A 75 -1.79 -40.98 5.96
CA SER A 75 -1.97 -39.53 5.89
C SER A 75 -1.95 -39.05 4.45
N ALA A 76 -3.08 -38.50 4.00
CA ALA A 76 -3.19 -37.84 2.71
C ALA A 76 -2.02 -36.87 2.56
N PRO A 77 -1.31 -36.86 1.43
CA PRO A 77 -0.32 -35.82 1.18
C PRO A 77 -1.09 -34.50 1.17
N THR A 78 -0.86 -33.69 2.20
CA THR A 78 -1.27 -32.30 2.24
C THR A 78 -0.75 -31.66 0.96
N LYS A 79 -1.67 -31.35 0.04
CA LYS A 79 -1.39 -30.44 -1.07
C LYS A 79 -0.72 -29.21 -0.46
N PRO A 80 0.53 -28.86 -0.84
CA PRO A 80 1.09 -27.60 -0.40
C PRO A 80 0.16 -26.50 -0.94
N SER A 81 -0.46 -25.76 -0.03
CA SER A 81 -1.14 -24.52 -0.35
C SER A 81 -0.11 -23.66 -1.09
N ALA A 82 -0.40 -23.34 -2.35
CA ALA A 82 0.38 -22.38 -3.14
C ALA A 82 0.34 -21.04 -2.40
N THR A 83 1.29 -20.86 -1.49
CA THR A 83 1.56 -19.62 -0.79
C THR A 83 2.58 -18.90 -1.65
N ASN A 84 2.26 -17.65 -2.00
CA ASN A 84 3.07 -16.78 -2.83
C ASN A 84 4.35 -16.42 -2.07
N ASN A 85 5.31 -17.33 -2.01
CA ASN A 85 6.55 -17.09 -1.28
C ASN A 85 7.49 -16.31 -2.21
N ALA A 86 7.25 -15.01 -2.36
CA ALA A 86 8.34 -14.13 -2.75
C ALA A 86 9.44 -14.25 -1.68
N GLU A 87 10.68 -14.49 -2.11
CA GLU A 87 11.82 -14.52 -1.19
C GLU A 87 12.80 -13.45 -1.62
N HIS A 88 13.36 -12.71 -0.66
CA HIS A 88 14.18 -11.54 -0.98
C HIS A 88 15.60 -11.71 -0.45
N THR A 89 16.55 -11.32 -1.28
CA THR A 89 17.92 -11.09 -0.83
C THR A 89 18.00 -9.70 -0.21
N GLU A 90 18.43 -9.62 1.05
CA GLU A 90 18.83 -8.34 1.64
C GLU A 90 19.97 -7.77 0.78
N ALA A 91 19.74 -6.63 0.14
CA ALA A 91 20.81 -5.99 -0.62
C ALA A 91 21.95 -5.56 0.31
N THR A 92 23.12 -5.33 -0.26
CA THR A 92 24.25 -4.82 0.54
C THR A 92 23.99 -3.38 0.97
N PRO A 93 24.56 -2.87 2.08
CA PRO A 93 24.41 -1.47 2.52
C PRO A 93 24.67 -0.44 1.41
N THR A 94 25.61 -0.74 0.51
CA THR A 94 25.92 0.08 -0.68
C THR A 94 24.82 0.11 -1.73
N ALA A 95 24.09 -1.00 -1.92
CA ALA A 95 23.07 -1.16 -2.95
C ALA A 95 21.77 -0.42 -2.63
N TRP A 96 21.41 -0.30 -1.34
CA TRP A 96 20.25 0.50 -0.93
C TRP A 96 20.58 2.00 -0.76
N CYS A 97 21.83 2.35 -0.45
CA CYS A 97 22.28 3.74 -0.29
C CYS A 97 22.20 4.53 -1.61
N ARG A 98 22.56 3.91 -2.73
CA ARG A 98 22.50 4.49 -4.08
C ARG A 98 21.87 3.48 -5.04
N PRO A 99 20.56 3.23 -4.92
CA PRO A 99 19.91 2.25 -5.77
C PRO A 99 19.85 2.81 -7.19
N THR A 100 20.06 1.94 -8.17
CA THR A 100 20.01 2.29 -9.60
C THR A 100 18.60 2.72 -10.05
N SER A 101 17.59 2.46 -9.23
CA SER A 101 16.22 2.95 -9.42
C SER A 101 16.05 4.44 -9.11
N ARG A 102 16.93 5.07 -8.31
CA ARG A 102 16.85 6.50 -7.97
C ARG A 102 17.45 7.34 -9.10
N LEU A 103 16.59 8.03 -9.86
CA LEU A 103 17.01 8.87 -11.00
C LEU A 103 17.34 10.32 -10.61
N GLY A 104 17.06 10.72 -9.37
CA GLY A 104 17.32 12.06 -8.85
C GLY A 104 16.05 12.75 -8.37
N LYS A 105 16.19 14.01 -7.92
CA LYS A 105 15.05 14.83 -7.50
C LYS A 105 14.10 15.09 -8.66
N LEU A 106 12.82 15.25 -8.35
CA LEU A 106 11.86 15.74 -9.32
C LEU A 106 12.25 17.14 -9.81
N GLU A 107 12.19 17.35 -11.13
CA GLU A 107 12.22 18.70 -11.68
C GLU A 107 10.98 19.46 -11.20
N SER A 108 11.09 20.78 -11.04
CA SER A 108 9.96 21.60 -10.63
C SER A 108 8.81 21.49 -11.63
N ALA A 109 7.59 21.38 -11.10
CA ALA A 109 6.36 21.33 -11.88
C ALA A 109 6.36 22.41 -12.97
N LYS A 110 6.03 22.02 -14.21
CA LYS A 110 5.81 23.02 -15.26
C LYS A 110 4.52 23.76 -14.96
N LYS A 111 4.65 25.07 -14.73
CA LYS A 111 3.50 25.97 -14.59
C LYS A 111 2.84 26.10 -15.95
N GLN A 112 1.62 25.61 -16.08
CA GLN A 112 0.78 25.81 -17.25
C GLN A 112 -0.35 26.76 -16.89
N THR A 113 -0.45 27.85 -17.64
CA THR A 113 -1.54 28.81 -17.47
C THR A 113 -2.78 28.28 -18.18
N VAL A 114 -3.89 28.17 -17.44
CA VAL A 114 -5.21 27.88 -17.99
C VAL A 114 -6.06 29.15 -17.91
N TYR A 115 -6.48 29.62 -19.07
CA TYR A 115 -7.39 30.74 -19.24
C TYR A 115 -8.82 30.23 -19.15
N THR A 116 -9.61 30.88 -18.32
CA THR A 116 -11.05 30.64 -18.21
C THR A 116 -11.81 31.89 -18.62
N TRP A 117 -12.79 31.76 -19.50
CA TRP A 117 -13.66 32.88 -19.87
C TRP A 117 -15.09 32.40 -20.10
N VAL A 118 -16.02 33.34 -20.16
CA VAL A 118 -17.41 33.08 -20.53
C VAL A 118 -17.65 33.68 -21.91
N ASP A 119 -18.27 32.93 -22.82
CA ASP A 119 -18.62 33.43 -24.14
C ASP A 119 -19.92 34.26 -24.14
N ALA A 120 -20.31 34.75 -25.32
CA ALA A 120 -21.50 35.60 -25.47
C ALA A 120 -22.81 34.86 -25.15
N ASP A 121 -22.79 33.52 -25.20
CA ASP A 121 -23.92 32.64 -24.89
C ASP A 121 -23.95 32.24 -23.40
N GLY A 122 -23.01 32.74 -22.58
CA GLY A 122 -22.92 32.40 -21.17
C GLY A 122 -22.21 31.07 -20.89
N ARG A 123 -21.57 30.43 -21.88
CA ARG A 123 -20.83 29.17 -21.67
C ARG A 123 -19.43 29.44 -21.16
N LYS A 124 -19.00 28.69 -20.14
CA LYS A 124 -17.63 28.74 -19.61
C LYS A 124 -16.70 27.89 -20.48
N HIS A 125 -15.57 28.47 -20.86
CA HIS A 125 -14.51 27.85 -21.65
C HIS A 125 -13.20 27.79 -20.86
N PHE A 126 -12.36 26.82 -21.18
CA PHE A 126 -11.02 26.63 -20.63
C PHE A 126 -10.04 26.41 -21.78
N SER A 127 -8.88 27.07 -21.75
CA SER A 127 -7.82 26.84 -22.74
C SER A 127 -6.44 27.11 -22.12
N ASP A 128 -5.43 26.44 -22.64
CA ASP A 128 -4.03 26.75 -22.38
C ASP A 128 -3.50 27.94 -23.20
N GLN A 129 -4.34 28.50 -24.08
CA GLN A 129 -4.06 29.72 -24.83
C GLN A 129 -5.04 30.84 -24.47
N ALA A 130 -4.52 32.07 -24.44
CA ALA A 130 -5.35 33.23 -24.15
C ALA A 130 -6.46 33.36 -25.22
N PRO A 131 -7.72 33.57 -24.84
CA PRO A 131 -8.79 33.75 -25.81
C PRO A 131 -8.50 34.98 -26.69
N GLY A 132 -8.65 34.81 -28.00
CA GLY A 132 -8.59 35.93 -28.93
C GLY A 132 -9.65 36.99 -28.57
N ARG A 133 -9.38 38.27 -28.83
CA ARG A 133 -10.22 39.43 -28.44
C ARG A 133 -11.71 39.33 -28.82
N LYS A 134 -12.07 38.47 -29.78
CA LYS A 134 -13.45 38.25 -30.24
C LYS A 134 -14.23 37.23 -29.40
N ASN A 135 -13.54 36.39 -28.62
CA ASN A 135 -14.13 35.23 -27.93
C ASN A 135 -14.31 35.44 -26.42
N ALA A 136 -13.61 36.40 -25.82
CA ALA A 136 -13.81 36.80 -24.43
C ALA A 136 -14.98 37.80 -24.34
N ALA A 137 -16.21 37.32 -24.14
CA ALA A 137 -17.38 38.18 -24.08
C ALA A 137 -17.79 38.48 -22.63
N LYS A 138 -18.03 39.75 -22.35
CA LYS A 138 -18.74 40.36 -21.20
C LYS A 138 -18.29 40.06 -19.75
N GLY A 139 -17.62 38.95 -19.47
CA GLY A 139 -17.31 38.50 -18.09
C GLY A 139 -15.85 38.63 -17.64
N GLY A 140 -14.94 39.10 -18.50
CA GLY A 140 -13.50 39.09 -18.23
C GLY A 140 -12.83 37.74 -18.54
N THR A 141 -11.50 37.73 -18.54
CA THR A 141 -10.69 36.51 -18.68
C THR A 141 -9.98 36.28 -17.36
N ASP A 142 -10.39 35.24 -16.64
CA ASP A 142 -9.70 34.83 -15.43
C ASP A 142 -8.53 33.93 -15.82
N THR A 143 -7.36 34.25 -15.26
CA THR A 143 -6.14 33.48 -15.48
C THR A 143 -5.88 32.64 -14.24
N GLN A 144 -5.94 31.33 -14.39
CA GLN A 144 -5.51 30.41 -13.36
C GLN A 144 -4.17 29.80 -13.77
N THR A 145 -3.17 29.86 -12.90
CA THR A 145 -1.94 29.10 -13.12
C THR A 145 -2.11 27.75 -12.46
N LEU A 146 -2.12 26.70 -13.28
CA LEU A 146 -2.09 25.32 -12.79
C LEU A 146 -0.63 24.85 -12.82
N GLU A 147 -0.16 24.35 -11.68
CA GLU A 147 1.07 23.58 -11.65
C GLU A 147 0.73 22.17 -12.14
N LEU A 148 1.04 21.91 -13.42
CA LEU A 148 0.87 20.59 -14.00
C LEU A 148 2.19 19.85 -13.87
N GLU A 149 2.28 19.03 -12.84
CA GLU A 149 3.28 17.99 -12.79
C GLU A 149 2.88 16.92 -13.80
N LYS A 150 3.70 16.72 -14.83
CA LYS A 150 3.53 15.54 -15.67
C LYS A 150 3.75 14.33 -14.76
N GLN A 151 2.69 13.57 -14.45
CA GLN A 151 2.81 12.36 -13.64
C GLN A 151 3.89 11.39 -14.17
N GLN A 152 4.13 11.41 -15.49
CA GLN A 152 5.17 10.64 -16.18
C GLN A 152 6.61 11.07 -15.84
N GLU A 153 6.83 12.28 -15.32
CA GLU A 153 8.16 12.75 -14.92
C GLU A 153 8.55 12.25 -13.53
N ARG A 154 7.58 11.82 -12.71
CA ARG A 154 7.81 11.31 -11.35
C ARG A 154 8.18 9.84 -11.30
N PHE A 155 7.72 9.07 -12.26
CA PHE A 155 7.85 7.62 -12.24
C PHE A 155 8.06 7.07 -13.66
N ALA A 156 9.05 6.19 -13.81
CA ALA A 156 9.34 5.50 -15.07
C ALA A 156 9.17 3.98 -14.89
N LEU A 157 8.40 3.35 -15.77
CA LEU A 157 8.13 1.91 -15.73
C LEU A 157 8.46 1.23 -17.05
N THR A 158 9.46 0.36 -16.99
CA THR A 158 9.84 -0.52 -18.10
C THR A 158 9.33 -1.93 -17.79
N LEU A 159 8.56 -2.51 -18.73
CA LEU A 159 8.10 -3.90 -18.64
C LEU A 159 8.91 -4.73 -19.64
N HIS A 160 9.56 -5.78 -19.14
CA HIS A 160 10.27 -6.77 -19.92
C HIS A 160 9.49 -8.08 -19.88
N GLN A 161 8.90 -8.49 -21.01
CA GLN A 161 8.17 -9.76 -21.11
C GLN A 161 9.09 -10.84 -21.65
N HIS A 162 9.06 -12.00 -21.00
CA HIS A 162 9.83 -13.20 -21.34
C HIS A 162 8.86 -14.36 -21.49
N GLY A 163 8.39 -14.59 -22.72
CA GLY A 163 7.34 -15.56 -22.99
C GLY A 163 6.36 -15.04 -24.04
N ASP A 164 5.10 -15.38 -23.84
CA ASP A 164 4.02 -14.95 -24.73
C ASP A 164 3.64 -13.49 -24.43
N ASP A 165 3.09 -12.82 -25.44
CA ASP A 165 2.63 -11.44 -25.25
C ASP A 165 1.46 -11.40 -24.25
N MET A 166 1.62 -10.60 -23.20
CA MET A 166 0.54 -10.43 -22.23
C MET A 166 -0.56 -9.53 -22.80
N PRO A 167 -1.85 -9.83 -22.53
CA PRO A 167 -2.96 -9.02 -23.02
C PRO A 167 -2.80 -7.53 -22.70
N ALA A 168 -3.16 -6.65 -23.64
CA ALA A 168 -3.00 -5.19 -23.46
C ALA A 168 -3.73 -4.64 -22.23
N PHE A 169 -4.89 -5.21 -21.89
CA PHE A 169 -5.64 -4.85 -20.67
C PHE A 169 -4.87 -5.20 -19.39
N PHE A 170 -4.21 -6.36 -19.36
CA PHE A 170 -3.36 -6.78 -18.24
C PHE A 170 -2.22 -5.78 -18.01
N GLN A 171 -1.50 -5.43 -19.09
CA GLN A 171 -0.40 -4.47 -19.01
C GLN A 171 -0.88 -3.09 -18.53
N SER A 172 -2.02 -2.63 -19.03
CA SER A 172 -2.60 -1.34 -18.65
C SER A 172 -3.03 -1.33 -17.18
N ASN A 173 -3.63 -2.43 -16.70
CA ASN A 173 -4.02 -2.60 -15.30
C ASN A 173 -2.80 -2.59 -14.37
N LEU A 174 -1.76 -3.35 -14.71
CA LEU A 174 -0.52 -3.42 -13.95
C LEU A 174 0.19 -2.07 -13.90
N ARG A 175 0.31 -1.37 -15.03
CA ARG A 175 0.90 -0.02 -15.09
C ARG A 175 0.13 0.95 -14.21
N ALA A 176 -1.20 0.94 -14.27
CA ALA A 176 -2.04 1.82 -13.45
C ALA A 176 -1.85 1.56 -11.94
N ARG A 177 -1.81 0.28 -11.52
CA ARG A 177 -1.55 -0.10 -10.13
C ARG A 177 -0.18 0.34 -9.65
N ILE A 178 0.88 0.08 -10.43
CA ILE A 178 2.24 0.46 -10.08
C ILE A 178 2.37 2.00 -10.01
N HIS A 179 1.79 2.75 -10.95
CA HIS A 179 1.79 4.21 -10.89
C HIS A 179 1.08 4.73 -9.64
N LYS A 180 -0.08 4.16 -9.31
CA LYS A 180 -0.84 4.56 -8.13
C LYS A 180 -0.18 4.14 -6.82
N ALA A 181 0.55 3.04 -6.78
CA ALA A 181 1.37 2.69 -5.62
C ALA A 181 2.43 3.75 -5.37
N TYR A 182 3.10 4.25 -6.41
CA TYR A 182 4.03 5.37 -6.28
C TYR A 182 3.33 6.62 -5.73
N ASP A 183 2.14 6.98 -6.25
CA ASP A 183 1.36 8.12 -5.74
C ASP A 183 1.05 7.97 -4.24
N VAL A 184 0.59 6.78 -3.80
CA VAL A 184 0.33 6.49 -2.38
C VAL A 184 1.59 6.61 -1.53
N LEU A 185 2.76 6.18 -2.04
CA LEU A 185 4.03 6.33 -1.33
C LEU A 185 4.50 7.78 -1.27
N ALA A 186 4.21 8.57 -2.31
CA ALA A 186 4.57 9.98 -2.37
C ALA A 186 3.85 10.82 -1.29
N ASP A 187 2.65 10.43 -0.88
CA ASP A 187 1.89 11.11 0.20
C ASP A 187 2.61 11.10 1.56
N PHE A 188 3.61 10.24 1.74
CA PHE A 188 4.40 10.19 2.97
C PHE A 188 5.61 11.11 2.98
N ILE A 189 6.03 11.61 1.81
CA ILE A 189 7.29 12.33 1.63
C ILE A 189 6.99 13.82 1.39
N ASP A 190 7.81 14.68 1.98
CA ASP A 190 7.84 16.08 1.64
C ASP A 190 8.13 16.24 0.14
N PRO A 191 7.35 17.04 -0.61
CA PRO A 191 7.53 17.18 -2.06
C PRO A 191 8.97 17.53 -2.50
N GLU A 192 9.73 18.26 -1.68
CA GLU A 192 11.12 18.65 -1.93
C GLU A 192 12.14 17.49 -1.87
N GLN A 193 11.75 16.38 -1.25
CA GLN A 193 12.56 15.17 -1.08
C GLN A 193 12.16 14.07 -2.07
N LEU A 194 11.01 14.21 -2.74
CA LEU A 194 10.47 13.23 -3.66
C LEU A 194 11.46 12.94 -4.79
N GLN A 195 11.68 11.64 -5.05
CA GLN A 195 12.67 11.17 -6.02
C GLN A 195 11.97 10.60 -7.24
N LYS A 196 12.48 10.92 -8.42
CA LYS A 196 12.11 10.17 -9.62
C LYS A 196 12.61 8.73 -9.50
N VAL A 197 11.70 7.77 -9.64
CA VAL A 197 12.05 6.33 -9.57
C VAL A 197 11.83 5.65 -10.91
N ALA A 198 12.79 4.82 -11.32
CA ALA A 198 12.64 3.85 -12.40
C ALA A 198 12.41 2.46 -11.86
N VAL A 199 11.35 1.79 -12.32
CA VAL A 199 11.07 0.38 -12.07
C VAL A 199 11.29 -0.41 -13.35
N ASN A 200 12.25 -1.34 -13.33
CA ASN A 200 12.38 -2.33 -14.40
C ASN A 200 11.80 -3.66 -13.92
N LEU A 201 10.64 -4.02 -14.48
CA LEU A 201 9.88 -5.18 -14.10
C LEU A 201 9.97 -6.27 -15.18
N HIS A 202 10.47 -7.44 -14.80
CA HIS A 202 10.62 -8.61 -15.65
C HIS A 202 9.51 -9.63 -15.38
N LEU A 203 8.73 -9.95 -16.40
CA LEU A 203 7.59 -10.85 -16.32
C LEU A 203 7.91 -12.12 -17.10
N PHE A 204 7.84 -13.27 -16.45
CA PHE A 204 8.19 -14.56 -17.04
C PHE A 204 7.00 -15.50 -17.08
N ASP A 205 6.73 -16.09 -18.24
CA ASP A 205 5.71 -17.16 -18.34
C ASP A 205 6.29 -18.55 -18.11
N GLN A 206 7.61 -18.71 -18.28
CA GLN A 206 8.29 -19.99 -18.14
C GLN A 206 9.16 -20.04 -16.88
N ARG A 207 8.89 -21.03 -16.02
CA ARG A 207 9.64 -21.25 -14.77
C ARG A 207 11.15 -21.43 -15.01
N SER A 208 11.55 -22.10 -16.08
CA SER A 208 12.97 -22.34 -16.41
C SER A 208 13.73 -21.04 -16.73
N GLN A 209 13.12 -20.14 -17.50
CA GLN A 209 13.67 -18.82 -17.82
C GLN A 209 13.74 -17.94 -16.57
N TYR A 210 12.67 -17.93 -15.77
CA TYR A 210 12.64 -17.23 -14.48
C TYR A 210 13.74 -17.71 -13.54
N GLN A 211 13.89 -19.02 -13.34
CA GLN A 211 14.92 -19.58 -12.45
C GLN A 211 16.33 -19.27 -12.94
N THR A 212 16.57 -19.31 -14.25
CA THR A 212 17.86 -18.92 -14.84
C THR A 212 18.17 -17.44 -14.56
N PHE A 213 17.18 -16.58 -14.73
CA PHE A 213 17.30 -15.15 -14.45
C PHE A 213 17.51 -14.87 -12.96
N MET A 214 16.73 -15.52 -12.09
CA MET A 214 16.85 -15.42 -10.63
C MET A 214 18.24 -15.85 -10.15
N ASN A 215 18.74 -17.00 -10.60
CA ASN A 215 20.06 -17.52 -10.20
C ASN A 215 21.22 -16.63 -10.68
N LYS A 216 21.03 -15.86 -11.76
CA LYS A 216 22.02 -14.91 -12.26
C LYS A 216 22.09 -13.64 -11.40
N HIS A 217 20.96 -13.18 -10.87
CA HIS A 217 20.85 -11.90 -10.19
C HIS A 217 20.71 -11.99 -8.66
N THR A 218 20.56 -13.19 -8.12
CA THR A 218 20.38 -13.42 -6.68
C THR A 218 21.25 -14.60 -6.22
N GLN A 219 21.53 -14.66 -4.92
CA GLN A 219 22.25 -15.77 -4.31
C GLN A 219 21.39 -16.37 -3.18
N GLY A 220 21.09 -17.66 -3.26
CA GLY A 220 20.46 -18.40 -2.17
C GLY A 220 18.95 -18.22 -2.00
N LEU A 221 18.24 -17.74 -3.02
CA LEU A 221 16.77 -17.77 -3.04
C LEU A 221 16.24 -19.17 -3.33
N SER A 222 15.11 -19.51 -2.71
CA SER A 222 14.42 -20.76 -2.96
C SER A 222 13.97 -20.89 -4.42
N PRO A 223 14.20 -22.04 -5.07
CA PRO A 223 13.67 -22.33 -6.40
C PRO A 223 12.14 -22.31 -6.49
N ALA A 224 11.46 -22.36 -5.34
CA ALA A 224 10.00 -22.27 -5.24
C ALA A 224 9.49 -20.82 -5.32
N SER A 225 10.36 -19.83 -5.15
CA SER A 225 9.99 -18.42 -5.18
C SER A 225 9.36 -18.03 -6.52
N VAL A 226 8.35 -17.18 -6.47
CA VAL A 226 7.58 -16.71 -7.64
C VAL A 226 7.78 -15.22 -7.93
N GLY A 227 8.54 -14.53 -7.08
CA GLY A 227 8.94 -13.15 -7.27
C GLY A 227 10.22 -12.83 -6.50
N PHE A 228 11.00 -11.88 -7.02
CA PHE A 228 12.13 -11.31 -6.29
C PHE A 228 12.42 -9.89 -6.74
N HIS A 229 13.11 -9.15 -5.87
CA HIS A 229 13.69 -7.85 -6.19
C HIS A 229 15.20 -7.84 -5.93
N ASN A 230 15.90 -6.98 -6.67
CA ASN A 230 17.29 -6.66 -6.42
C ASN A 230 17.50 -5.15 -6.62
N SER A 231 17.78 -4.44 -5.52
CA SER A 231 17.97 -2.98 -5.54
C SER A 231 19.27 -2.53 -6.23
N ARG A 232 20.30 -3.40 -6.28
CA ARG A 232 21.59 -3.07 -6.94
C ARG A 232 21.39 -2.93 -8.44
N ASP A 233 20.68 -3.88 -9.03
CA ASP A 233 20.53 -3.99 -10.48
C ASP A 233 19.22 -3.33 -10.98
N ASN A 234 18.42 -2.76 -10.08
CA ASN A 234 17.07 -2.26 -10.35
C ASN A 234 16.22 -3.32 -11.06
N ILE A 235 16.03 -4.45 -10.39
CA ILE A 235 15.23 -5.57 -10.89
C ILE A 235 14.05 -5.79 -9.94
N ALA A 236 12.85 -5.81 -10.51
CA ALA A 236 11.71 -6.54 -9.97
C ALA A 236 11.39 -7.66 -10.97
N ALA A 237 11.11 -8.87 -10.48
CA ALA A 237 10.81 -10.00 -11.35
C ALA A 237 9.69 -10.86 -10.78
N ALA A 238 8.80 -11.35 -11.65
CA ALA A 238 7.70 -12.21 -11.26
C ALA A 238 7.48 -13.34 -12.28
N LEU A 239 7.16 -14.54 -11.76
CA LEU A 239 6.75 -15.71 -12.52
C LEU A 239 5.21 -15.75 -12.60
N ASN A 240 4.69 -15.92 -13.81
CA ASN A 240 3.27 -16.06 -14.07
C ASN A 240 2.78 -17.47 -13.72
N LEU A 241 1.98 -17.58 -12.66
CA LEU A 241 1.18 -18.79 -12.37
C LEU A 241 -0.32 -18.56 -12.63
N SER A 242 -0.75 -17.30 -12.59
CA SER A 242 -2.08 -16.81 -13.00
C SER A 242 -2.04 -15.29 -13.08
N ASP A 243 -2.93 -14.68 -13.87
CA ASP A 243 -3.01 -13.21 -13.99
C ASP A 243 -3.11 -12.49 -12.64
N LYS A 244 -3.98 -12.98 -11.74
CA LYS A 244 -4.17 -12.36 -10.43
C LYS A 244 -2.88 -12.39 -9.60
N GLN A 245 -2.26 -13.57 -9.49
CA GLN A 245 -1.01 -13.71 -8.73
C GLN A 245 0.10 -12.89 -9.38
N LEU A 246 0.21 -12.88 -10.70
CA LEU A 246 1.23 -12.12 -11.41
C LEU A 246 1.09 -10.62 -11.12
N VAL A 247 -0.13 -10.06 -11.10
CA VAL A 247 -0.35 -8.66 -10.71
C VAL A 247 0.09 -8.40 -9.28
N THR A 248 -0.37 -9.21 -8.32
CA THR A 248 -0.03 -9.04 -6.90
C THR A 248 1.47 -9.12 -6.68
N THR A 249 2.14 -10.17 -7.18
CA THR A 249 3.59 -10.32 -7.04
C THR A 249 4.36 -9.22 -7.78
N SER A 250 3.95 -8.86 -8.98
CA SER A 250 4.60 -7.77 -9.73
C SER A 250 4.53 -6.44 -8.99
N LEU A 251 3.38 -6.15 -8.36
CA LEU A 251 3.20 -4.95 -7.57
C LEU A 251 4.05 -4.98 -6.30
N HIS A 252 4.06 -6.11 -5.58
CA HIS A 252 4.90 -6.34 -4.41
C HIS A 252 6.38 -6.05 -4.72
N GLU A 253 6.93 -6.68 -5.77
CA GLU A 253 8.34 -6.50 -6.14
C GLU A 253 8.63 -5.08 -6.67
N ALA A 254 7.69 -4.47 -7.39
CA ALA A 254 7.83 -3.08 -7.83
C ALA A 254 7.86 -2.10 -6.64
N VAL A 255 7.09 -2.36 -5.58
CA VAL A 255 7.10 -1.54 -4.36
C VAL A 255 8.45 -1.61 -3.65
N HIS A 256 9.15 -2.74 -3.63
CA HIS A 256 10.52 -2.76 -3.11
C HIS A 256 11.48 -1.85 -3.90
N VAL A 257 11.34 -1.81 -5.22
CA VAL A 257 12.13 -0.92 -6.07
C VAL A 257 11.80 0.55 -5.78
N MET A 258 10.53 0.87 -5.56
CA MET A 258 10.09 2.20 -5.11
C MET A 258 10.65 2.54 -3.74
N ASN A 259 10.57 1.63 -2.78
CA ASN A 259 11.08 1.83 -1.43
C ASN A 259 12.57 2.16 -1.45
N ALA A 260 13.37 1.38 -2.19
CA ALA A 260 14.78 1.68 -2.38
C ALA A 260 14.99 3.03 -3.06
N GLY A 261 14.28 3.28 -4.17
CA GLY A 261 14.40 4.51 -4.95
C GLY A 261 14.07 5.78 -4.17
N MET A 262 13.00 5.76 -3.37
CA MET A 262 12.47 6.89 -2.62
C MET A 262 13.18 7.08 -1.28
N PHE A 263 13.34 6.01 -0.50
CA PHE A 263 13.77 6.09 0.90
C PHE A 263 15.22 5.61 1.10
N GLY A 264 15.73 4.73 0.25
CA GLY A 264 17.00 4.06 0.47
C GLY A 264 16.84 2.85 1.40
N TYR A 265 17.67 2.72 2.43
CA TYR A 265 17.55 1.61 3.38
C TYR A 265 16.26 1.70 4.20
N LEU A 266 15.47 0.61 4.23
CA LEU A 266 14.40 0.41 5.20
C LEU A 266 14.66 -0.87 6.00
N PRO A 267 14.31 -0.91 7.30
CA PRO A 267 14.34 -2.15 8.06
C PRO A 267 13.37 -3.15 7.42
N ARG A 268 13.71 -4.43 7.46
CA ARG A 268 13.02 -5.46 6.69
C ARG A 268 11.51 -5.47 6.94
N TRP A 269 11.07 -5.43 8.20
CA TRP A 269 9.64 -5.38 8.53
C TRP A 269 8.90 -4.23 7.83
N LEU A 270 9.52 -3.07 7.66
CA LEU A 270 8.87 -1.93 7.01
C LEU A 270 8.92 -2.07 5.49
N ASN A 271 10.05 -2.54 4.95
CA ASN A 271 10.18 -2.77 3.51
C ASN A 271 9.17 -3.82 3.01
N GLU A 272 9.08 -4.96 3.70
CA GLU A 272 8.10 -6.01 3.42
C GLU A 272 6.69 -5.53 3.75
N GLY A 273 6.49 -4.88 4.89
CA GLY A 273 5.17 -4.42 5.32
C GLY A 273 4.53 -3.44 4.35
N ILE A 274 5.30 -2.54 3.73
CA ILE A 274 4.80 -1.62 2.70
C ILE A 274 4.46 -2.37 1.40
N ALA A 275 5.30 -3.31 0.97
CA ALA A 275 5.03 -4.14 -0.23
C ALA A 275 3.75 -4.96 -0.05
N GLU A 276 3.64 -5.66 1.08
CA GLU A 276 2.47 -6.42 1.49
C GLU A 276 1.22 -5.54 1.66
N TYR A 277 1.36 -4.30 2.13
CA TYR A 277 0.25 -3.37 2.29
C TYR A 277 -0.34 -2.96 0.93
N LEU A 278 0.50 -2.78 -0.09
CA LEU A 278 0.07 -2.31 -1.40
C LEU A 278 -0.23 -3.42 -2.42
N GLU A 279 0.24 -4.66 -2.22
CA GLU A 279 0.12 -5.73 -3.22
C GLU A 279 -1.32 -6.07 -3.64
N ASP A 280 -2.28 -5.86 -2.74
CA ASP A 280 -3.71 -6.10 -2.95
C ASP A 280 -4.52 -4.82 -3.23
N MET A 281 -3.86 -3.67 -3.44
CA MET A 281 -4.55 -2.40 -3.72
C MET A 281 -5.43 -2.52 -4.97
N GLU A 282 -6.55 -1.82 -5.01
CA GLU A 282 -7.45 -1.76 -6.15
C GLU A 282 -7.44 -0.34 -6.70
N VAL A 283 -7.43 -0.22 -8.03
CA VAL A 283 -7.46 1.08 -8.73
C VAL A 283 -8.74 1.18 -9.54
N SER A 284 -9.49 2.26 -9.31
CA SER A 284 -10.69 2.60 -10.08
C SER A 284 -10.65 4.10 -10.42
N GLY A 285 -10.36 4.41 -11.68
CA GLY A 285 -10.14 5.79 -12.11
C GLY A 285 -8.97 6.44 -11.36
N GLN A 286 -9.24 7.49 -10.59
CA GLN A 286 -8.23 8.17 -9.78
C GLN A 286 -8.11 7.64 -8.35
N SER A 287 -9.11 6.86 -7.90
CA SER A 287 -9.19 6.38 -6.53
C SER A 287 -8.41 5.09 -6.34
N VAL A 288 -7.79 4.98 -5.16
CA VAL A 288 -7.12 3.78 -4.69
C VAL A 288 -7.84 3.25 -3.47
N ARG A 289 -8.09 1.94 -3.45
CA ARG A 289 -8.58 1.23 -2.28
C ARG A 289 -7.54 0.22 -1.83
N VAL A 290 -7.08 0.32 -0.58
CA VAL A 290 -6.24 -0.71 0.03
C VAL A 290 -7.08 -1.54 0.99
N PRO A 291 -7.41 -2.80 0.67
CA PRO A 291 -8.25 -3.64 1.51
C PRO A 291 -7.54 -3.97 2.83
N ALA A 292 -8.32 -4.22 3.88
CA ALA A 292 -7.81 -4.74 5.14
C ALA A 292 -7.09 -6.09 4.94
N PRO A 293 -6.09 -6.45 5.78
CA PRO A 293 -5.38 -7.70 5.67
C PRO A 293 -6.32 -8.91 5.61
N HIS A 294 -6.04 -9.84 4.70
CA HIS A 294 -6.85 -11.02 4.54
C HIS A 294 -6.93 -11.86 5.83
N ALA A 295 -8.05 -12.56 6.03
CA ALA A 295 -8.30 -13.37 7.23
C ALA A 295 -7.21 -14.43 7.51
N HIS A 296 -6.51 -14.92 6.47
CA HIS A 296 -5.39 -15.84 6.67
C HIS A 296 -4.15 -15.14 7.26
N LYS A 297 -3.85 -13.88 6.87
CA LYS A 297 -2.78 -13.07 7.47
C LYS A 297 -3.13 -12.70 8.91
N MET A 298 -4.39 -12.30 9.15
CA MET A 298 -4.90 -12.02 10.50
C MET A 298 -4.81 -13.23 11.45
N ARG A 299 -4.89 -14.47 10.95
CA ARG A 299 -4.71 -15.67 11.78
C ARG A 299 -3.29 -15.80 12.37
N TYR A 300 -2.26 -15.29 11.70
CA TYR A 300 -0.90 -15.29 12.25
C TYR A 300 -0.78 -14.39 13.48
N LEU A 301 -1.49 -13.26 13.53
CA LEU A 301 -1.51 -12.37 14.69
C LEU A 301 -2.07 -13.05 15.95
N GLN A 302 -2.94 -14.05 15.76
CA GLN A 302 -3.55 -14.81 16.85
C GLN A 302 -2.72 -16.03 17.27
N HIS A 303 -2.20 -16.79 16.30
CA HIS A 303 -1.58 -18.10 16.56
C HIS A 303 -0.05 -18.07 16.61
N SER A 304 0.57 -16.99 16.14
CA SER A 304 2.04 -16.81 16.14
C SER A 304 2.38 -15.35 16.42
N PRO A 305 1.98 -14.81 17.58
CA PRO A 305 2.11 -13.39 17.87
C PRO A 305 3.57 -12.96 17.95
N ILE A 306 3.92 -11.90 17.23
CA ILE A 306 5.22 -11.23 17.28
C ILE A 306 4.99 -9.84 17.89
N GLY A 307 5.63 -9.56 19.02
CA GLY A 307 5.55 -8.24 19.65
C GLY A 307 6.25 -7.17 18.82
N ILE A 308 5.80 -5.91 18.88
CA ILE A 308 6.37 -4.80 18.12
C ILE A 308 7.87 -4.65 18.39
N ALA A 309 8.31 -4.73 19.65
CA ALA A 309 9.72 -4.66 20.00
C ALA A 309 10.55 -5.72 19.26
N GLN A 310 10.04 -6.95 19.16
CA GLN A 310 10.67 -8.05 18.43
C GLN A 310 10.62 -7.81 16.92
N LEU A 311 9.47 -7.37 16.38
CA LEU A 311 9.29 -7.13 14.95
C LEU A 311 10.24 -6.06 14.43
N ILE A 312 10.30 -4.91 15.10
CA ILE A 312 11.11 -3.78 14.65
C ILE A 312 12.63 -4.03 14.80
N GLN A 313 13.02 -4.94 15.70
CA GLN A 313 14.41 -5.34 15.91
C GLN A 313 14.78 -6.63 15.17
N SER A 314 13.87 -7.18 14.36
CA SER A 314 14.09 -8.45 13.67
C SER A 314 15.27 -8.40 12.70
N THR A 315 15.98 -9.52 12.63
CA THR A 315 17.19 -9.72 11.83
C THR A 315 16.94 -10.70 10.69
N GLY A 316 17.79 -10.74 9.67
CA GLY A 316 17.65 -11.72 8.58
C GLY A 316 17.61 -13.20 9.03
N HIS A 317 18.09 -13.54 10.24
CA HIS A 317 17.90 -14.86 10.81
C HIS A 317 16.44 -15.15 11.16
N ASP A 318 15.75 -14.19 11.76
CA ASP A 318 14.34 -14.31 12.15
C ASP A 318 13.44 -14.55 10.92
N TRP A 319 13.76 -13.89 9.82
CA TRP A 319 13.06 -13.99 8.54
C TRP A 319 13.39 -15.25 7.74
N ARG A 320 14.41 -16.02 8.14
CA ARG A 320 14.72 -17.36 7.60
C ARG A 320 14.27 -18.49 8.52
N SER A 321 13.46 -18.16 9.53
CA SER A 321 12.95 -19.12 10.51
C SER A 321 11.60 -19.70 10.08
N GLN A 322 11.09 -20.66 10.86
CA GLN A 322 9.73 -21.19 10.71
C GLN A 322 8.64 -20.12 10.92
N GLN A 323 8.98 -18.96 11.50
CA GLN A 323 8.07 -17.84 11.72
C GLN A 323 8.04 -16.84 10.56
N MET A 324 8.71 -17.10 9.44
CA MET A 324 8.80 -16.18 8.29
C MET A 324 7.43 -15.60 7.90
N GLN A 325 6.42 -16.46 7.74
CA GLN A 325 5.06 -16.03 7.38
C GLN A 325 4.40 -15.15 8.44
N ALA A 326 4.68 -15.39 9.73
CA ALA A 326 4.22 -14.53 10.80
C ALA A 326 4.89 -13.15 10.74
N TYR A 327 6.18 -13.06 10.40
CA TYR A 327 6.87 -11.78 10.23
C TYR A 327 6.27 -10.96 9.08
N TYR A 328 5.98 -11.56 7.93
CA TYR A 328 5.27 -10.89 6.82
C TYR A 328 3.89 -10.39 7.25
N ALA A 329 3.09 -11.26 7.87
CA ALA A 329 1.74 -10.90 8.32
C ALA A 329 1.74 -9.77 9.37
N HIS A 330 2.64 -9.80 10.35
CA HIS A 330 2.74 -8.74 11.36
C HIS A 330 3.28 -7.44 10.76
N SER A 331 4.17 -7.52 9.78
CA SER A 331 4.71 -6.36 9.07
C SER A 331 3.63 -5.63 8.28
N GLN A 332 2.84 -6.36 7.47
CA GLN A 332 1.69 -5.80 6.76
C GLN A 332 0.70 -5.17 7.74
N ALA A 333 0.36 -5.91 8.80
CA ALA A 333 -0.62 -5.47 9.78
C ALA A 333 -0.15 -4.21 10.52
N LEU A 334 1.13 -4.11 10.88
CA LEU A 334 1.68 -2.93 11.54
C LEU A 334 1.64 -1.71 10.63
N VAL A 335 2.00 -1.84 9.35
CA VAL A 335 1.87 -0.74 8.37
C VAL A 335 0.41 -0.32 8.24
N PHE A 336 -0.52 -1.27 8.15
CA PHE A 336 -1.95 -0.97 8.09
C PHE A 336 -2.41 -0.22 9.34
N TYR A 337 -2.08 -0.70 10.53
CA TYR A 337 -2.41 -0.04 11.80
C TYR A 337 -1.90 1.41 11.87
N LEU A 338 -0.63 1.63 11.51
CA LEU A 338 -0.03 2.96 11.50
C LEU A 338 -0.78 3.89 10.53
N GLN A 339 -1.21 3.35 9.38
CA GLN A 339 -2.04 4.09 8.42
C GLN A 339 -3.46 4.39 8.91
N SER A 340 -4.00 3.59 9.82
CA SER A 340 -5.34 3.77 10.36
C SER A 340 -5.47 4.92 11.36
N SER A 341 -4.38 5.58 11.77
CA SER A 341 -4.42 6.68 12.76
C SER A 341 -3.64 7.93 12.32
N PRO A 342 -4.05 9.15 12.73
CA PRO A 342 -3.26 10.36 12.46
C PRO A 342 -1.85 10.33 13.07
N GLU A 343 -1.70 9.74 14.25
CA GLU A 343 -0.40 9.62 14.92
C GLU A 343 0.52 8.64 14.19
N GLY A 344 0.03 7.44 13.86
CA GLY A 344 0.79 6.45 13.10
C GLY A 344 1.21 6.95 11.72
N ARG A 345 0.32 7.65 11.00
CA ARG A 345 0.65 8.30 9.72
C ARG A 345 1.75 9.35 9.86
N ARG A 346 1.65 10.20 10.89
CA ARG A 346 2.67 11.21 11.18
C ARG A 346 4.01 10.57 11.52
N TRP A 347 4.00 9.50 12.32
CA TRP A 347 5.20 8.75 12.65
C TRP A 347 5.85 8.11 11.41
N LEU A 348 5.06 7.42 10.57
CA LEU A 348 5.56 6.84 9.32
C LEU A 348 6.16 7.90 8.40
N SER A 349 5.43 9.01 8.18
CA SER A 349 5.93 10.11 7.35
C SER A 349 7.21 10.72 7.93
N THR A 350 7.31 10.91 9.24
CA THR A 350 8.53 11.43 9.90
C THR A 350 9.72 10.50 9.67
N TYR A 351 9.53 9.19 9.86
CA TYR A 351 10.56 8.19 9.65
C TYR A 351 11.02 8.15 8.19
N LEU A 352 10.06 8.05 7.26
CA LEU A 352 10.32 7.94 5.83
C LEU A 352 11.00 9.18 5.26
N ASN A 353 10.62 10.39 5.70
CA ASN A 353 11.32 11.63 5.33
C ASN A 353 12.76 11.66 5.86
N GLN A 354 12.98 11.31 7.14
CA GLN A 354 14.34 11.26 7.68
C GLN A 354 15.23 10.29 6.89
N GLN A 355 14.68 9.15 6.51
CA GLN A 355 15.37 8.13 5.74
C GLN A 355 15.63 8.60 4.29
N ALA A 356 14.65 9.25 3.64
CA ALA A 356 14.79 9.82 2.30
C ALA A 356 15.87 10.92 2.22
N LEU A 357 16.05 11.72 3.27
CA LEU A 357 17.14 12.71 3.39
C LEU A 357 18.51 12.06 3.50
N ASN A 358 18.62 10.92 4.19
CA ASN A 358 19.87 10.22 4.46
C ASN A 358 19.79 8.74 4.05
N PRO A 359 19.62 8.42 2.75
CA PRO A 359 19.29 7.06 2.28
C PRO A 359 20.37 6.02 2.58
N CYS A 360 21.59 6.48 2.90
CA CYS A 360 22.76 5.67 3.21
C CYS A 360 22.95 5.39 4.71
N GLN A 361 22.18 6.05 5.57
CA GLN A 361 22.28 5.87 7.01
C GLN A 361 21.15 4.97 7.50
N THR A 362 21.45 4.14 8.49
CA THR A 362 20.43 3.37 9.20
C THR A 362 19.94 4.19 10.40
N ILE A 363 18.64 4.22 10.59
CA ILE A 363 18.02 4.81 11.78
C ILE A 363 17.75 3.68 12.78
N ASN A 364 18.16 3.86 14.04
CA ASN A 364 17.74 2.96 15.10
C ASN A 364 16.23 3.11 15.32
N ILE A 365 15.47 2.16 14.79
CA ILE A 365 14.01 2.24 14.75
C ILE A 365 13.40 2.25 16.16
N GLY A 366 13.96 1.50 17.11
CA GLY A 366 13.48 1.49 18.50
C GLY A 366 13.58 2.87 19.13
N LEU A 367 14.76 3.49 19.07
CA LEU A 367 14.96 4.86 19.57
C LEU A 367 14.11 5.89 18.82
N HIS A 368 13.90 5.68 17.52
CA HIS A 368 13.04 6.55 16.73
C HIS A 368 11.57 6.44 17.17
N VAL A 369 11.06 5.24 17.45
CA VAL A 369 9.72 5.03 18.02
C VAL A 369 9.60 5.72 19.39
N GLU A 370 10.55 5.49 20.29
CA GLU A 370 10.54 6.12 21.63
C GLU A 370 10.50 7.65 21.58
N LYS A 371 11.13 8.24 20.55
CA LYS A 371 11.21 9.70 20.39
C LYS A 371 9.99 10.30 19.69
N HIS A 372 9.41 9.60 18.72
CA HIS A 372 8.46 10.19 17.77
C HIS A 372 7.04 9.61 17.84
N TYR A 373 6.81 8.55 18.61
CA TYR A 373 5.48 7.98 18.86
C TYR A 373 5.10 8.19 20.33
N SER A 374 3.93 8.76 20.63
CA SER A 374 3.55 9.07 22.01
C SER A 374 3.45 7.80 22.85
N GLY A 375 4.20 7.75 23.95
CA GLY A 375 4.29 6.57 24.82
C GLY A 375 5.15 5.43 24.26
N GLY A 376 5.91 5.68 23.18
CA GLY A 376 6.95 4.79 22.68
C GLY A 376 6.47 3.41 22.22
N VAL A 377 7.35 2.42 22.29
CA VAL A 377 7.06 1.06 21.81
C VAL A 377 5.92 0.42 22.62
N THR A 378 5.80 0.73 23.91
CA THR A 378 4.73 0.20 24.77
C THR A 378 3.35 0.69 24.33
N ALA A 379 3.18 1.99 24.09
CA ALA A 379 1.89 2.52 23.63
C ALA A 379 1.56 2.03 22.22
N MET A 380 2.54 1.96 21.32
CA MET A 380 2.35 1.42 19.98
C MET A 380 1.89 -0.05 20.04
N GLN A 381 2.49 -0.88 20.92
CA GLN A 381 2.09 -2.27 21.10
C GLN A 381 0.65 -2.39 21.59
N GLN A 382 0.26 -1.59 22.58
CA GLN A 382 -1.10 -1.61 23.12
C GLN A 382 -2.12 -1.23 22.05
N GLY A 383 -1.87 -0.15 21.32
CA GLY A 383 -2.75 0.30 20.24
C GLY A 383 -2.84 -0.71 19.08
N PHE A 384 -1.72 -1.32 18.69
CA PHE A 384 -1.71 -2.39 17.69
C PHE A 384 -2.50 -3.61 18.12
N THR A 385 -2.33 -4.07 19.38
CA THR A 385 -3.09 -5.21 19.92
C THR A 385 -4.59 -4.91 19.97
N GLN A 386 -4.99 -3.70 20.33
CA GLN A 386 -6.40 -3.28 20.30
C GLN A 386 -6.93 -3.24 18.86
N TRP A 387 -6.20 -2.63 17.93
CA TRP A 387 -6.57 -2.57 16.52
C TRP A 387 -6.70 -3.97 15.89
N ALA A 388 -5.83 -4.92 16.25
CA ALA A 388 -5.85 -6.28 15.70
C ALA A 388 -7.10 -7.08 16.09
N GLN A 389 -7.85 -6.64 17.11
CA GLN A 389 -9.13 -7.22 17.52
C GLN A 389 -10.33 -6.61 16.77
N THR A 390 -10.10 -5.60 15.95
CA THR A 390 -11.14 -4.91 15.18
C THR A 390 -11.25 -5.47 13.75
N GLN A 391 -12.27 -5.02 13.01
CA GLN A 391 -12.33 -5.17 11.56
C GLN A 391 -12.08 -3.80 10.93
N PRO A 392 -10.81 -3.43 10.66
CA PRO A 392 -10.51 -2.12 10.13
C PRO A 392 -11.10 -1.96 8.72
N PRO A 393 -11.66 -0.79 8.39
CA PRO A 393 -12.13 -0.53 7.03
C PRO A 393 -10.94 -0.47 6.07
N ALA A 394 -11.20 -0.68 4.78
CA ALA A 394 -10.23 -0.43 3.73
C ALA A 394 -9.80 1.04 3.74
N HIS A 395 -8.52 1.32 3.50
CA HIS A 395 -8.06 2.68 3.29
C HIS A 395 -8.42 3.15 1.87
N GLN A 396 -8.71 4.44 1.74
CA GLN A 396 -9.04 5.10 0.48
C GLN A 396 -8.05 6.25 0.28
N TYR A 397 -7.55 6.39 -0.94
CA TYR A 397 -6.70 7.50 -1.38
C TYR A 397 -7.28 8.14 -2.64
#